data_AF-A0A8B9MQZ8-F1
#
_entry.id   AF-A0A8B9MQZ8-F1
#
_cell.length_a   1.000
_cell.length_b   1.000
_cell.length_c   1.000
_cell.angle_alpha   90.00
_cell.angle_beta   90.00
_cell.angle_gamma   90.00
#
_symmetry.space_group_name_H-M   'P 1'
#
loop_
_entity.id
_entity.type
_entity.pdbx_description
1 polymer ?
#
loop_
_entity_poly.entity_id
_entity_poly.type
_entity_poly.pdbx_seq_one_letter_code
_entity_poly.pdbx_strand_id
1 'polypeptide(L)'
;MNAERDLAPLAPSVVRALNDKLYEKRKVAALEIEKLVREFVAQNNTSQIKHVIQILSQEFALSQHPHSRKGGLIGLAACSIALGKDSGLYLKELIEPVLTCFNDADSRLRYYACEALYNIVKVARGSVLPHFNVLFDGLRCLSGEFVGA
;
A
#
# COMPACT_ATOMS: atom_id res chain seq x y z
N MET A 1 8.68 -25.87 1.99
CA MET A 1 8.68 -25.50 3.41
C MET A 1 7.69 -24.35 3.57
N ASN A 2 6.48 -24.64 4.03
CA ASN A 2 5.51 -23.58 4.36
C ASN A 2 5.98 -22.95 5.67
N ALA A 3 6.75 -21.87 5.56
CA ALA A 3 6.88 -20.96 6.68
C ALA A 3 5.45 -20.46 6.95
N GLU A 4 4.89 -20.75 8.11
CA GLU A 4 3.87 -19.89 8.69
C GLU A 4 4.52 -18.51 8.72
N ARG A 5 4.22 -17.70 7.70
CA ARG A 5 4.80 -16.36 7.59
C ARG A 5 4.26 -15.63 8.79
N ASP A 6 5.14 -15.32 9.74
CA ASP A 6 4.74 -14.51 10.88
C ASP A 6 4.34 -13.15 10.33
N LEU A 7 3.03 -12.91 10.30
CA LEU A 7 2.45 -11.66 9.82
C LEU A 7 2.27 -10.67 10.98
N ALA A 8 2.81 -10.98 12.17
CA ALA A 8 2.92 -10.01 13.24
C ALA A 8 3.65 -8.75 12.72
N PRO A 9 3.22 -7.54 13.10
CA PRO A 9 2.24 -7.23 14.14
C PRO A 9 0.78 -7.20 13.67
N LEU A 10 0.46 -7.62 12.44
CA LEU A 10 -0.92 -7.63 11.96
C LEU A 10 -1.72 -8.75 12.64
N ALA A 11 -2.81 -8.38 13.31
CA ALA A 11 -3.71 -9.36 13.90
C ALA A 11 -4.31 -10.30 12.82
N PRO A 12 -4.55 -11.58 13.13
CA PRO A 12 -5.15 -12.52 12.17
C PRO A 12 -6.50 -12.07 11.59
N SER A 13 -7.27 -11.30 12.35
CA SER A 13 -8.52 -10.68 11.90
C SER A 13 -8.28 -9.65 10.78
N VAL A 14 -7.25 -8.81 10.92
CA VAL A 14 -6.83 -7.82 9.92
C VAL A 14 -6.36 -8.53 8.66
N VAL A 15 -5.50 -9.55 8.80
CA VAL A 15 -5.02 -10.38 7.67
C VAL A 15 -6.18 -10.99 6.90
N ARG A 16 -7.17 -11.57 7.61
CA ARG A 16 -8.36 -12.15 6.98
C ARG A 16 -9.19 -11.08 6.26
N ALA A 17 -9.39 -9.92 6.89
CA ALA A 17 -10.21 -8.84 6.35
C ALA A 17 -9.58 -8.18 5.12
N LEU A 18 -8.25 -8.05 5.07
CA LEU A 18 -7.52 -7.59 3.89
C LEU A 18 -7.69 -8.52 2.67
N ASN A 19 -7.80 -9.83 2.92
CA ASN A 19 -8.01 -10.84 1.90
C ASN A 19 -9.48 -10.99 1.46
N ASP A 20 -10.40 -10.28 2.10
CA ASP A 20 -11.83 -10.46 1.82
C ASP A 20 -12.21 -9.90 0.44
N LYS A 21 -13.19 -10.55 -0.21
CA LYS A 21 -13.74 -10.09 -1.49
C LYS A 21 -14.44 -8.74 -1.36
N LEU A 22 -15.07 -8.48 -0.22
CA LEU A 22 -15.86 -7.28 0.05
C LEU A 22 -14.94 -6.10 0.39
N TYR A 23 -15.16 -4.98 -0.31
CA TYR A 23 -14.43 -3.74 -0.08
C TYR A 23 -14.60 -3.21 1.36
N GLU A 24 -15.82 -3.22 1.90
CA GLU A 24 -16.09 -2.72 3.26
C GLU A 24 -15.28 -3.44 4.34
N LYS A 25 -15.06 -4.75 4.20
CA LYS A 25 -14.23 -5.50 5.13
C LYS A 25 -12.75 -5.13 5.02
N ARG A 26 -12.24 -4.91 3.80
CA ARG A 26 -10.89 -4.39 3.61
C ARG A 26 -10.72 -3.00 4.22
N LYS A 27 -11.74 -2.15 4.13
CA LYS A 27 -11.75 -0.81 4.75
C LYS A 27 -11.67 -0.87 6.27
N VAL A 28 -12.40 -1.79 6.91
CA VAL A 28 -12.28 -2.03 8.36
C VAL A 28 -10.84 -2.42 8.73
N ALA A 29 -10.23 -3.33 7.97
CA ALA A 29 -8.83 -3.72 8.19
C ALA A 29 -7.87 -2.53 8.04
N ALA A 30 -8.09 -1.67 7.05
CA ALA A 30 -7.29 -0.48 6.81
C ALA A 30 -7.35 0.52 7.98
N LEU A 31 -8.52 0.70 8.61
CA LEU A 31 -8.68 1.54 9.79
C LEU A 31 -7.91 0.99 11.00
N GLU A 32 -7.91 -0.32 11.20
CA GLU A 32 -7.11 -0.97 12.26
C GLU A 32 -5.61 -0.82 12.01
N ILE A 33 -5.16 -0.95 10.75
CA ILE A 33 -3.76 -0.70 10.37
C ILE A 33 -3.37 0.75 10.62
N GLU A 34 -4.25 1.70 10.27
CA GLU A 34 -3.99 3.11 10.52
C GLU A 34 -3.78 3.37 12.02
N LYS A 35 -4.66 2.83 12.87
CA LYS A 35 -4.54 2.93 14.32
C LYS A 35 -3.23 2.32 14.83
N LEU A 36 -2.91 1.10 14.41
CA LEU A 36 -1.67 0.41 14.79
C LEU A 36 -0.42 1.21 14.42
N VAL A 37 -0.37 1.75 13.20
CA VAL A 37 0.79 2.55 12.75
C VAL A 37 0.88 3.87 13.52
N ARG A 38 -0.25 4.52 13.84
CA ARG A 38 -0.25 5.73 14.71
C ARG A 38 0.32 5.42 16.10
N GLU A 39 0.02 4.25 16.67
CA GLU A 39 0.59 3.82 17.95
C GLU A 39 2.12 3.62 17.85
N PHE A 40 2.60 2.99 16.78
CA PHE A 40 4.05 2.85 16.56
C PHE A 40 4.75 4.19 16.31
N VAL A 41 4.11 5.14 15.62
CA VAL A 41 4.63 6.51 15.46
C VAL A 41 4.74 7.20 16.82
N ALA A 42 3.70 7.12 17.66
CA ALA A 42 3.72 7.70 19.01
C ALA A 42 4.83 7.11 19.90
N GLN A 43 5.20 5.85 19.67
CA GLN A 43 6.27 5.15 20.37
C GLN A 43 7.65 5.30 19.70
N ASN A 44 7.76 6.04 18.58
CA ASN A 44 8.96 6.10 17.73
C ASN A 44 9.48 4.72 17.29
N ASN A 45 8.58 3.75 17.15
CA ASN A 45 8.92 2.37 16.81
C ASN A 45 9.06 2.19 15.29
N THR A 46 10.12 2.75 14.74
CA THR A 46 10.40 2.76 13.28
C THR A 46 10.58 1.36 12.70
N SER A 47 11.07 0.39 13.48
CA SER A 47 11.25 -0.99 13.02
C SER A 47 9.91 -1.67 12.76
N GLN A 48 8.94 -1.50 13.66
CA GLN A 48 7.59 -2.06 13.47
C GLN A 48 6.84 -1.39 12.33
N ILE A 49 6.99 -0.07 12.15
CA ILE A 49 6.44 0.65 10.98
C ILE A 49 6.96 0.04 9.67
N LYS A 50 8.29 -0.10 9.55
CA LYS A 50 8.91 -0.71 8.36
C LYS A 50 8.42 -2.14 8.15
N HIS A 51 8.27 -2.91 9.23
CA HIS A 51 7.80 -4.28 9.15
C HIS A 51 6.35 -4.37 8.62
N VAL A 52 5.45 -3.51 9.11
CA VAL A 52 4.07 -3.42 8.60
C VAL A 52 4.04 -3.07 7.12
N ILE A 53 4.80 -2.06 6.69
CA ILE A 53 4.89 -1.67 5.27
C ILE A 53 5.41 -2.84 4.43
N GLN A 54 6.45 -3.54 4.91
CA GLN A 54 7.02 -4.69 4.22
C GLN A 54 6.01 -5.83 4.07
N ILE A 55 5.24 -6.15 5.12
CA ILE A 55 4.18 -7.17 5.05
C ILE A 55 3.12 -6.77 4.02
N LEU A 56 2.60 -5.54 4.10
CA LEU A 56 1.58 -5.06 3.17
C LEU A 56 2.08 -5.01 1.72
N SER A 57 3.36 -4.73 1.52
CA SER A 57 4.00 -4.79 0.21
C SER A 57 4.12 -6.23 -0.29
N GLN A 58 4.85 -7.09 0.42
CA GLN A 58 5.30 -8.39 -0.09
C GLN A 58 4.21 -9.47 -0.03
N GLU A 59 3.41 -9.46 1.03
CA GLU A 59 2.40 -10.50 1.28
C GLU A 59 1.05 -10.16 0.64
N PHE A 60 0.79 -8.89 0.39
CA PHE A 60 -0.49 -8.40 -0.12
C PHE A 60 -0.39 -7.70 -1.47
N ALA A 61 0.23 -6.52 -1.57
CA ALA A 61 0.23 -5.72 -2.80
C ALA A 61 0.91 -6.45 -3.98
N LEU A 62 1.97 -7.20 -3.71
CA LEU A 62 2.70 -8.03 -4.68
C LEU A 62 2.27 -9.50 -4.69
N SER A 63 1.15 -9.82 -4.02
CA SER A 63 0.61 -11.19 -3.99
C SER A 63 0.11 -11.64 -5.36
N GLN A 64 0.10 -12.95 -5.59
CA GLN A 64 -0.55 -13.55 -6.76
C GLN A 64 -2.09 -13.51 -6.66
N HIS A 65 -2.63 -13.28 -5.46
CA HIS A 65 -4.07 -13.33 -5.21
C HIS A 65 -4.72 -11.94 -5.40
N PRO A 66 -5.72 -11.79 -6.30
CA PRO A 66 -6.30 -10.49 -6.62
C PRO A 66 -6.92 -9.74 -5.43
N HIS A 67 -7.53 -10.45 -4.48
CA HIS A 67 -8.11 -9.82 -3.28
C HIS A 67 -7.04 -9.33 -2.32
N SER A 68 -5.96 -10.10 -2.15
CA SER A 68 -4.79 -9.72 -1.35
C SER A 68 -4.15 -8.45 -1.91
N ARG A 69 -3.99 -8.33 -3.24
CA ARG A 69 -3.47 -7.11 -3.88
C ARG A 69 -4.31 -5.89 -3.55
N LYS A 70 -5.64 -5.99 -3.65
CA LYS A 70 -6.56 -4.91 -3.28
C LYS A 70 -6.43 -4.55 -1.80
N GLY A 71 -6.26 -5.54 -0.92
CA GLY A 71 -5.97 -5.35 0.50
C GLY A 71 -4.63 -4.63 0.75
N GLY A 72 -3.58 -5.02 0.03
CA GLY A 72 -2.26 -4.39 0.14
C GLY A 72 -2.29 -2.91 -0.25
N LEU A 73 -2.93 -2.59 -1.37
CA LEU A 73 -3.06 -1.21 -1.85
C LEU A 73 -3.78 -0.29 -0.84
N ILE A 74 -4.91 -0.73 -0.29
CA ILE A 74 -5.62 0.06 0.73
C ILE A 74 -4.86 0.12 2.06
N GLY A 75 -4.17 -0.96 2.44
CA GLY A 75 -3.32 -1.00 3.63
C GLY A 75 -2.14 -0.03 3.55
N LEU A 76 -1.42 0.01 2.41
CA LEU A 76 -0.31 0.94 2.18
C LEU A 76 -0.78 2.40 2.23
N ALA A 77 -1.94 2.70 1.64
CA ALA A 77 -2.54 4.02 1.73
C ALA A 77 -2.87 4.39 3.20
N ALA A 78 -3.43 3.46 3.98
CA ALA A 78 -3.69 3.66 5.41
C ALA A 78 -2.41 3.89 6.22
N CYS A 79 -1.32 3.16 5.94
CA CYS A 79 -0.02 3.42 6.55
C CYS A 79 0.45 4.86 6.26
N SER A 80 0.35 5.31 5.01
CA SER A 80 0.74 6.68 4.66
C SER A 80 -0.11 7.73 5.41
N ILE A 81 -1.41 7.51 5.57
CA ILE A 81 -2.30 8.41 6.32
C ILE A 81 -1.89 8.46 7.80
N ALA A 82 -1.60 7.31 8.41
CA ALA A 82 -1.14 7.22 9.79
C ALA A 82 0.18 7.97 10.02
N LEU A 83 1.12 7.84 9.07
CA LEU A 83 2.43 8.48 9.11
C LEU A 83 2.36 10.01 8.93
N GLY A 84 1.36 10.52 8.21
CA GLY A 84 1.22 11.96 7.98
C GLY A 84 2.47 12.55 7.34
N LYS A 85 3.07 13.57 7.97
CA LYS A 85 4.29 14.23 7.46
C LYS A 85 5.51 13.31 7.40
N ASP A 86 5.56 12.30 8.27
CA ASP A 86 6.67 11.33 8.34
C ASP A 86 6.60 10.30 7.22
N SER A 87 5.52 10.27 6.44
CA SER A 87 5.38 9.40 5.25
C SER A 87 6.53 9.61 4.25
N GLY A 88 7.11 10.81 4.20
CA GLY A 88 8.29 11.14 3.41
C GLY A 88 9.48 10.21 3.64
N LEU A 89 9.64 9.70 4.87
CA LEU A 89 10.74 8.79 5.26
C LEU A 89 10.58 7.38 4.70
N TYR A 90 9.38 7.02 4.26
CA TYR A 90 9.01 5.68 3.81
C TYR A 90 8.42 5.69 2.39
N LEU A 91 8.53 6.82 1.67
CA LEU A 91 7.86 7.00 0.39
C LEU A 91 8.28 5.94 -0.61
N LYS A 92 9.57 5.61 -0.68
CA LYS A 92 10.08 4.58 -1.59
C LYS A 92 9.39 3.24 -1.36
N GLU A 93 9.37 2.78 -0.11
CA GLU A 93 8.78 1.51 0.31
C GLU A 93 7.25 1.48 0.13
N LEU A 94 6.59 2.64 0.23
CA LEU A 94 5.15 2.77 0.01
C LEU A 94 4.78 2.78 -1.49
N ILE A 95 5.56 3.46 -2.33
CA ILE A 95 5.19 3.69 -3.74
C ILE A 95 5.59 2.55 -4.66
N GLU A 96 6.76 1.92 -4.46
CA GLU A 96 7.28 0.86 -5.35
C GLU A 96 6.29 -0.30 -5.56
N PRO A 97 5.68 -0.89 -4.50
CA PRO A 97 4.68 -1.94 -4.69
C PRO A 97 3.43 -1.43 -5.42
N VAL A 98 3.02 -0.19 -5.20
CA VAL A 98 1.84 0.40 -5.85
C VAL A 98 2.09 0.60 -7.34
N LEU A 99 3.27 1.12 -7.71
CA LEU A 99 3.67 1.30 -9.11
C LEU A 99 3.81 -0.04 -9.83
N THR A 100 4.26 -1.09 -9.14
CA THR A 100 4.27 -2.45 -9.72
C THR A 100 2.86 -2.88 -10.13
N CYS A 101 1.83 -2.55 -9.34
CA CYS A 101 0.43 -2.84 -9.67
C CYS A 101 -0.11 -2.02 -10.86
N PHE A 102 0.60 -1.02 -11.38
CA PHE A 102 0.17 -0.29 -12.58
C PHE A 102 0.32 -1.13 -13.84
N ASN A 103 1.17 -2.16 -13.81
CA ASN A 103 1.34 -3.10 -14.92
C ASN A 103 0.46 -4.35 -14.77
N ASP A 104 -0.50 -4.34 -13.83
CA ASP A 104 -1.37 -5.49 -13.63
C ASP A 104 -2.32 -5.69 -14.81
N ALA A 105 -2.63 -6.95 -15.15
CA ALA A 105 -3.57 -7.25 -16.23
C ALA A 105 -5.00 -6.78 -15.93
N ASP A 106 -5.43 -6.74 -14.66
CA ASP A 106 -6.76 -6.27 -14.26
C ASP A 106 -6.80 -4.73 -14.21
N SER A 107 -7.54 -4.11 -15.12
CA SER A 107 -7.72 -2.66 -15.18
C SER A 107 -8.32 -2.07 -13.91
N ARG A 108 -9.15 -2.84 -13.18
CA ARG A 108 -9.68 -2.40 -11.89
C ARG A 108 -8.59 -2.33 -10.84
N LEU A 109 -7.63 -3.27 -10.86
CA LEU A 109 -6.49 -3.20 -9.94
C LEU A 109 -5.58 -2.02 -10.27
N ARG A 110 -5.33 -1.76 -11.56
CA ARG A 110 -4.59 -0.56 -11.99
C ARG A 110 -5.25 0.72 -11.47
N TYR A 111 -6.57 0.82 -11.56
CA TYR A 111 -7.33 1.94 -10.98
C TYR A 111 -7.14 2.04 -9.45
N TYR A 112 -7.28 0.95 -8.70
CA TYR A 112 -7.08 0.97 -7.25
C TYR A 112 -5.64 1.33 -6.86
N ALA A 113 -4.67 0.91 -7.66
CA ALA A 113 -3.28 1.30 -7.44
C ALA A 113 -3.11 2.81 -7.64
N CYS A 114 -3.72 3.38 -8.69
CA CYS A 114 -3.70 4.82 -8.92
C CYS A 114 -4.35 5.60 -7.78
N GLU A 115 -5.50 5.12 -7.28
CA GLU A 115 -6.17 5.70 -6.11
C GLU A 115 -5.30 5.63 -4.84
N ALA A 116 -4.64 4.48 -4.59
CA ALA A 116 -3.72 4.32 -3.48
C ALA A 116 -2.52 5.28 -3.60
N LEU A 117 -1.93 5.39 -4.80
CA LEU A 117 -0.82 6.30 -5.06
C LEU A 117 -1.20 7.76 -4.82
N TYR A 118 -2.38 8.19 -5.32
CA TYR A 118 -2.91 9.52 -5.08
C TYR A 118 -3.02 9.79 -3.57
N ASN A 119 -3.55 8.83 -2.80
CA ASN A 119 -3.69 8.99 -1.35
C ASN A 119 -2.34 9.10 -0.64
N ILE A 120 -1.33 8.31 -1.03
CA ILE A 120 0.03 8.38 -0.48
C ILE A 120 0.67 9.74 -0.81
N VAL A 121 0.67 10.13 -2.08
CA VAL A 121 1.27 11.40 -2.55
C VAL A 121 0.56 12.61 -1.96
N LYS A 122 -0.77 12.56 -1.81
CA LYS A 122 -1.57 13.62 -1.19
C LYS A 122 -1.12 13.90 0.25
N VAL A 123 -0.74 12.87 1.00
CA VAL A 123 -0.22 13.03 2.36
C VAL A 123 1.24 13.50 2.34
N ALA A 124 2.06 12.95 1.45
CA ALA A 124 3.49 13.22 1.36
C ALA A 124 3.87 14.41 0.46
N ARG A 125 2.95 15.35 0.18
CA ARG A 125 3.12 16.44 -0.82
C ARG A 125 4.44 17.21 -0.68
N GLY A 126 4.90 17.45 0.56
CA GLY A 126 6.14 18.18 0.84
C GLY A 126 7.42 17.39 0.55
N SER A 127 7.32 16.07 0.40
CA SER A 127 8.46 15.15 0.29
C SER A 127 8.46 14.34 -1.00
N VAL A 128 7.48 14.56 -1.89
CA VAL A 128 7.28 13.75 -3.09
C VAL A 128 8.22 14.12 -4.24
N LEU A 129 8.72 15.36 -4.26
CA LEU A 129 9.50 15.90 -5.39
C LEU A 129 10.73 15.05 -5.78
N PRO A 130 11.55 14.53 -4.84
CA PRO A 130 12.66 13.64 -5.18
C PRO A 130 12.24 12.34 -5.89
N HIS A 131 10.98 11.92 -5.73
CA HIS A 131 10.41 10.72 -6.34
C HIS A 131 9.68 10.99 -7.66
N PHE A 132 9.68 12.25 -8.13
CA PHE A 132 8.89 12.66 -9.29
C PHE A 132 9.13 11.81 -10.54
N ASN A 133 10.39 11.51 -10.87
CA ASN A 133 10.73 10.72 -12.06
C ASN A 133 10.06 9.34 -12.05
N VAL A 134 10.17 8.63 -10.92
CA VAL A 134 9.59 7.29 -10.76
C VAL A 134 8.06 7.33 -10.79
N LEU A 135 7.45 8.37 -10.19
CA LEU A 135 6.00 8.56 -10.23
C LEU A 135 5.51 8.88 -11.64
N PHE A 136 6.23 9.74 -12.37
CA PHE A 136 5.91 10.13 -13.72
C PHE A 136 5.99 8.93 -14.68
N ASP A 137 7.07 8.15 -14.59
CA ASP A 137 7.25 6.93 -15.40
C ASP A 137 6.15 5.91 -15.13
N GLY A 138 5.78 5.73 -13.86
CA GLY A 138 4.64 4.89 -13.47
C GLY A 138 3.34 5.36 -14.09
N LEU A 139 2.96 6.63 -13.90
CA LEU A 139 1.73 7.20 -14.46
C LEU A 139 1.69 7.11 -16.00
N ARG A 140 2.84 7.25 -16.66
CA ARG A 140 2.94 7.07 -18.12
C ARG A 140 2.55 5.66 -18.54
N CYS A 141 2.89 4.62 -17.77
CA CYS A 141 2.49 3.24 -18.08
C CYS A 141 0.96 3.10 -18.14
N LEU A 142 0.22 3.79 -17.27
CA LEU A 142 -1.25 3.80 -17.31
C LEU A 142 -1.81 4.48 -18.57
N SER A 143 -1.14 5.51 -19.07
CA SER A 143 -1.55 6.25 -20.26
C SER A 143 -1.21 5.55 -21.58
N GLY A 144 -0.19 4.68 -21.60
CA GLY A 144 0.23 3.95 -22.80
C GLY A 144 -0.85 3.00 -23.35
N GLU A 145 -1.77 2.55 -22.50
CA GLU A 145 -2.93 1.76 -22.92
C GLU A 145 -4.02 2.60 -23.63
N PHE A 146 -4.01 3.93 -23.50
CA PHE A 146 -5.00 4.81 -24.15
C PHE A 146 -4.65 5.18 -25.60
N VAL A 147 -3.43 4.89 -26.07
CA VAL A 147 -2.98 5.21 -27.45
C VAL A 147 -3.09 4.00 -28.39
N GLY A 148 -3.55 2.86 -27.88
CA GLY A 148 -3.68 1.60 -28.63
C GLY A 148 -5.12 1.13 -28.87
N ALA A 149 -6.12 2.00 -28.73
CA ALA A 149 -7.53 1.70 -29.04
C ALA A 149 -7.97 2.36 -30.35
#